data_AF-A0AAD5N742-F1
#
_entry.id   AF-A0AAD5N742-F1
#
_cell.length_a   1.000
_cell.length_b   1.000
_cell.length_c   1.000
_cell.angle_alpha   90.00
_cell.angle_beta   90.00
_cell.angle_gamma   90.00
#
_symmetry.space_group_name_H-M   'P 1'
#
loop_
_entity.id
_entity.type
_entity.pdbx_description
1 polymer ?
#
loop_
_entity_poly.entity_id
_entity_poly.type
_entity_poly.pdbx_seq_one_letter_code
_entity_poly.pdbx_strand_id
1 'polypeptide(L)'
;MPPQTIQEALTGHVPTFVLDVNAPIQPKPMGTWMRVYSDDVWYWEGFNLTNLRNAYGHIFDLPNPTLSNPIRSLRLSPTCAVSDAHPRFVIRNLDELKKHGIETLHHLLKFPLQHAIPKLKERLVCCKSDLLCDYRAPHTQADWLWSVFYATDKTNLVVSCSRLSNTFTSEDLRLKKLNAMYTLRQLATYAVIGKTRYGFILTDKEVVIVRFHVVSREVEEYGVGWVAIPWKETGPCTLTVPLALFSLALMSLNDDHRHIVVGDQTLPLDAWVREKHSAREGKVRFYHHLSGQYMDELPEGVHFYWERKEKRACCVDADDARSNFHRDFRGHGRMEVIRAE
;
A
#
# COMPACT_ATOMS: atom_id res chain seq x y z
N MET A 1 25.12 -3.29 -20.77
CA MET A 1 23.65 -3.33 -20.54
C MET A 1 23.33 -2.28 -19.49
N PRO A 2 22.22 -1.53 -19.63
CA PRO A 2 21.78 -0.62 -18.57
C PRO A 2 21.47 -1.41 -17.28
N PRO A 3 21.62 -0.79 -16.10
CA PRO A 3 21.25 -1.44 -14.85
C PRO A 3 19.75 -1.72 -14.83
N GLN A 4 19.37 -2.89 -14.32
CA GLN A 4 17.96 -3.25 -14.11
C GLN A 4 17.28 -2.23 -13.20
N THR A 5 16.08 -1.79 -13.54
CA THR A 5 15.27 -0.86 -12.72
C THR A 5 14.62 -1.57 -11.53
N ILE A 6 14.14 -0.81 -10.54
CA ILE A 6 13.35 -1.33 -9.42
C ILE A 6 12.10 -2.07 -9.93
N GLN A 7 11.37 -1.49 -10.89
CA GLN A 7 10.18 -2.15 -11.44
C GLN A 7 10.54 -3.47 -12.13
N GLU A 8 11.57 -3.50 -12.99
CA GLU A 8 12.00 -4.73 -13.65
C GLU A 8 12.40 -5.81 -12.64
N ALA A 9 13.03 -5.44 -11.52
CA ALA A 9 13.39 -6.38 -10.46
C ALA A 9 12.15 -6.92 -9.72
N LEU A 10 11.19 -6.06 -9.40
CA LEU A 10 9.99 -6.42 -8.64
C LEU A 10 8.89 -7.09 -9.48
N THR A 11 8.99 -6.99 -10.81
CA THR A 11 8.07 -7.64 -11.76
C THR A 11 8.63 -8.95 -12.32
N GLY A 12 9.84 -9.34 -11.91
CA GLY A 12 10.43 -10.62 -12.26
C GLY A 12 9.68 -11.82 -11.67
N HIS A 13 10.09 -13.02 -12.08
CA HIS A 13 9.52 -14.25 -11.56
C HIS A 13 9.77 -14.42 -10.06
N VAL A 14 8.72 -14.82 -9.34
CA VAL A 14 8.73 -15.11 -7.91
C VAL A 14 8.46 -16.59 -7.64
N PRO A 15 8.84 -17.11 -6.47
CA PRO A 15 8.49 -18.47 -6.07
C PRO A 15 6.99 -18.74 -6.12
N THR A 16 6.64 -20.01 -6.36
CA THR A 16 5.24 -20.46 -6.31
C THR A 16 4.96 -21.14 -4.97
N PHE A 17 3.81 -20.86 -4.38
CA PHE A 17 3.33 -21.53 -3.17
C PHE A 17 2.22 -22.51 -3.57
N VAL A 18 2.30 -23.74 -3.09
CA VAL A 18 1.30 -24.78 -3.37
C VAL A 18 0.81 -25.36 -2.06
N LEU A 19 -0.49 -25.23 -1.81
CA LEU A 19 -1.13 -25.78 -0.63
C LEU A 19 -1.26 -27.30 -0.71
N ASP A 20 -0.79 -27.98 0.33
CA ASP A 20 -0.90 -29.44 0.52
C ASP A 20 -1.63 -29.73 1.83
N VAL A 21 -2.85 -29.18 1.97
CA VAL A 21 -3.58 -29.17 3.25
C VAL A 21 -5.08 -29.31 3.07
N ASN A 22 -5.66 -30.21 3.87
CA ASN A 22 -7.07 -30.25 4.23
C ASN A 22 -7.21 -29.89 5.72
N ALA A 23 -7.26 -28.60 6.07
CA ALA A 23 -7.32 -28.16 7.47
C ALA A 23 -8.61 -27.37 7.70
N PRO A 24 -9.35 -27.67 8.78
CA PRO A 24 -10.54 -26.90 9.15
C PRO A 24 -10.17 -25.52 9.73
N ILE A 25 -11.10 -24.59 9.59
CA ILE A 25 -11.01 -23.22 10.13
C ILE A 25 -11.35 -23.23 11.62
N GLN A 26 -10.51 -22.62 12.46
CA GLN A 26 -10.95 -22.09 13.75
C GLN A 26 -10.45 -20.64 13.87
N PRO A 27 -11.32 -19.61 13.73
CA PRO A 27 -10.93 -18.25 14.04
C PRO A 27 -10.59 -18.19 15.52
N LYS A 28 -9.48 -17.54 15.90
CA LYS A 28 -9.30 -17.19 17.32
C LYS A 28 -10.38 -16.16 17.68
N PRO A 29 -11.29 -16.46 18.63
CA PRO A 29 -12.25 -15.46 19.08
C PRO A 29 -11.48 -14.34 19.78
N MET A 30 -11.70 -13.09 19.39
CA MET A 30 -11.43 -11.95 20.28
C MET A 30 -12.74 -11.30 20.65
N GLY A 31 -12.78 -10.73 21.86
CA GLY A 31 -14.00 -10.18 22.47
C GLY A 31 -14.69 -9.10 21.64
N THR A 32 -13.96 -8.31 20.85
CA THR A 32 -14.55 -7.27 19.99
C THR A 32 -13.67 -6.98 18.78
N TRP A 33 -14.14 -7.27 17.57
CA TRP A 33 -13.47 -6.86 16.32
C TRP A 33 -14.12 -5.56 15.83
N MET A 34 -13.35 -4.70 15.16
CA MET A 34 -13.88 -3.50 14.50
C MET A 34 -15.00 -3.86 13.51
N ARG A 35 -15.98 -2.97 13.34
CA ARG A 35 -17.13 -3.24 12.48
C ARG A 35 -16.79 -2.96 11.02
N VAL A 36 -17.03 -3.96 10.19
CA VAL A 36 -17.02 -3.89 8.73
C VAL A 36 -18.29 -4.58 8.27
N TYR A 37 -19.14 -3.85 7.55
CA TYR A 37 -20.32 -4.39 6.89
C TYR A 37 -19.99 -4.74 5.45
N SER A 38 -20.69 -5.74 4.90
CA SER A 38 -20.43 -6.22 3.55
C SER A 38 -20.73 -5.18 2.46
N ASP A 39 -21.55 -4.19 2.76
CA ASP A 39 -21.93 -3.14 1.82
C ASP A 39 -20.87 -2.03 1.73
N ASP A 40 -20.00 -1.92 2.74
CA ASP A 40 -18.84 -1.04 2.75
C ASP A 40 -17.57 -1.76 2.27
N VAL A 41 -17.70 -2.88 1.56
CA VAL A 41 -16.57 -3.60 0.97
C VAL A 41 -16.67 -3.51 -0.55
N TRP A 42 -15.67 -2.89 -1.18
CA TRP A 42 -15.66 -2.69 -2.63
C TRP A 42 -14.28 -2.99 -3.23
N TYR A 43 -14.27 -3.27 -4.53
CA TYR A 43 -13.05 -3.46 -5.29
C TYR A 43 -12.33 -2.12 -5.48
N TRP A 44 -11.04 -2.05 -5.14
CA TRP A 44 -10.24 -0.84 -5.20
C TRP A 44 -9.62 -0.64 -6.58
N GLU A 45 -10.45 -0.24 -7.55
CA GLU A 45 -10.06 -0.03 -8.95
C GLU A 45 -8.84 0.88 -9.13
N GLY A 46 -8.71 1.89 -8.26
CA GLY A 46 -7.61 2.85 -8.32
C GLY A 46 -6.23 2.27 -7.98
N PHE A 47 -6.14 1.09 -7.34
CA PHE A 47 -4.86 0.44 -7.04
C PHE A 47 -4.46 -0.49 -8.21
N ASN A 48 -3.89 0.13 -9.24
CA ASN A 48 -3.44 -0.54 -10.46
C ASN A 48 -2.08 -0.01 -10.89
N LEU A 49 -1.40 -0.71 -11.81
CA LEU A 49 -0.05 -0.34 -12.25
C LEU A 49 0.02 1.08 -12.83
N THR A 50 -0.98 1.49 -13.61
CA THR A 50 -1.03 2.81 -14.25
C THR A 50 -0.99 3.92 -13.20
N ASN A 51 -1.89 3.88 -12.22
CA ASN A 51 -1.96 4.89 -11.17
C ASN A 51 -0.72 4.87 -10.27
N LEU A 52 -0.18 3.69 -9.98
CA LEU A 52 1.05 3.55 -9.21
C LEU A 52 2.28 4.09 -9.98
N ARG A 53 2.35 3.91 -11.30
CA ARG A 53 3.39 4.55 -12.15
C ARG A 53 3.21 6.05 -12.25
N ASN A 54 1.98 6.55 -12.31
CA ASN A 54 1.73 8.00 -12.28
C ASN A 54 2.24 8.61 -10.97
N ALA A 55 2.06 7.91 -9.84
CA ALA A 55 2.54 8.35 -8.54
C ALA A 55 4.06 8.21 -8.35
N TYR A 56 4.61 7.05 -8.71
CA TYR A 56 5.94 6.61 -8.30
C TYR A 56 6.85 6.20 -9.47
N GLY A 57 6.51 6.51 -10.72
CA GLY A 57 7.31 6.15 -11.90
C GLY A 57 8.77 6.58 -11.78
N HIS A 58 9.01 7.80 -11.30
CA HIS A 58 10.36 8.32 -11.04
C HIS A 58 11.15 7.53 -9.97
N ILE A 59 10.48 6.77 -9.10
CA ILE A 59 11.10 5.83 -8.15
C ILE A 59 11.24 4.45 -8.77
N PHE A 60 10.23 3.99 -9.52
CA PHE A 60 10.22 2.69 -10.18
C PHE A 60 11.34 2.56 -11.22
N ASP A 61 11.66 3.67 -11.88
CA ASP A 61 12.69 3.76 -12.92
C ASP A 61 14.11 3.95 -12.33
N LEU A 62 14.26 4.02 -11.00
CA LEU A 62 15.58 4.04 -10.36
C LEU A 62 16.33 2.72 -10.62
N PRO A 63 17.67 2.77 -10.78
CA PRO A 63 18.46 1.56 -10.87
C PRO A 63 18.32 0.74 -9.59
N ASN A 64 18.02 -0.54 -9.72
CA ASN A 64 18.00 -1.47 -8.59
C ASN A 64 19.46 -1.79 -8.24
N PRO A 65 19.94 -1.50 -7.01
CA PRO A 65 21.26 -1.90 -6.60
C PRO A 65 21.37 -3.42 -6.75
N THR A 66 22.26 -3.85 -7.64
CA THR A 66 22.36 -5.23 -8.16
C THR A 66 22.23 -6.26 -7.06
N LEU A 67 21.16 -7.02 -7.14
CA LEU A 67 21.04 -8.29 -6.45
C LEU A 67 21.78 -9.32 -7.30
N SER A 68 22.99 -9.70 -6.89
CA SER A 68 23.64 -10.90 -7.40
C SER A 68 22.78 -12.12 -7.03
N ASN A 69 21.72 -12.38 -7.81
CA ASN A 69 20.73 -13.45 -7.68
C ASN A 69 20.07 -13.60 -6.29
N PRO A 70 18.93 -12.93 -6.02
CA PRO A 70 18.22 -12.99 -4.73
C PRO A 70 17.70 -14.39 -4.40
N ILE A 71 17.39 -15.16 -5.45
CA ILE A 71 16.75 -16.46 -5.31
C ILE A 71 17.78 -17.55 -4.98
N ARG A 72 19.07 -17.34 -5.27
CA ARG A 72 20.12 -18.35 -5.02
C ARG A 72 20.43 -18.51 -3.53
N SER A 73 20.18 -17.49 -2.71
CA SER A 73 20.38 -17.52 -1.25
C SER A 73 19.22 -18.13 -0.47
N LEU A 74 18.04 -18.32 -1.09
CA LEU A 74 16.91 -19.06 -0.50
C LEU A 74 17.09 -20.59 -0.56
N ARG A 75 18.22 -21.09 -1.09
CA ARG A 75 18.56 -22.51 -1.15
C ARG A 75 18.97 -23.02 0.24
N LEU A 76 18.02 -23.61 0.96
CA LEU A 76 18.34 -24.55 2.02
C LEU A 76 18.86 -25.86 1.37
N SER A 77 20.12 -26.21 1.67
CA SER A 77 20.84 -27.46 1.39
C SER A 77 21.64 -27.56 0.06
N PRO A 78 22.94 -27.95 0.14
CA PRO A 78 23.83 -28.07 -1.02
C PRO A 78 23.83 -29.49 -1.61
N THR A 79 22.68 -30.01 -2.04
CA THR A 79 22.63 -31.30 -2.75
C THR A 79 21.42 -31.39 -3.66
N CYS A 80 21.43 -30.68 -4.79
CA CYS A 80 20.79 -31.16 -6.02
C CYS A 80 21.09 -30.22 -7.20
N ALA A 81 21.15 -30.83 -8.38
CA ALA A 81 21.57 -30.27 -9.65
C ALA A 81 20.83 -28.98 -10.05
N VAL A 82 21.52 -28.17 -10.84
CA VAL A 82 21.01 -26.96 -11.50
C VAL A 82 19.83 -27.34 -12.39
N SER A 83 18.62 -27.11 -11.90
CA SER A 83 17.44 -26.95 -12.73
C SER A 83 16.99 -25.51 -12.59
N ASP A 84 16.75 -24.84 -13.73
CA ASP A 84 16.20 -23.48 -13.85
C ASP A 84 14.74 -23.35 -13.35
N ALA A 85 14.27 -24.34 -12.59
CA ALA A 85 12.98 -24.31 -11.93
C ALA A 85 13.03 -23.30 -10.78
N HIS A 86 12.21 -22.25 -10.89
CA HIS A 86 11.95 -21.32 -9.80
C HIS A 86 11.49 -22.08 -8.54
N PRO A 87 11.82 -21.60 -7.33
CA PRO A 87 11.51 -22.33 -6.11
C PRO A 87 10.00 -22.55 -6.00
N ARG A 88 9.61 -23.80 -5.74
CA ARG A 88 8.23 -24.18 -5.43
C ARG A 88 8.18 -24.56 -3.96
N PHE A 89 7.42 -23.81 -3.18
CA PHE A 89 7.18 -24.08 -1.77
C PHE A 89 5.89 -24.87 -1.61
N VAL A 90 5.99 -26.05 -1.02
CA VAL A 90 4.81 -26.82 -0.60
C VAL A 90 4.45 -26.34 0.80
N ILE A 91 3.25 -25.80 0.96
CA ILE A 91 2.73 -25.19 2.19
C ILE A 91 1.78 -26.17 2.86
N ARG A 92 2.12 -26.62 4.06
CA ARG A 92 1.34 -27.60 4.85
C ARG A 92 0.58 -26.98 6.01
N ASN A 93 0.86 -25.73 6.35
CA ASN A 93 0.19 -25.01 7.42
C ASN A 93 0.40 -23.50 7.27
N LEU A 94 -0.31 -22.74 8.09
CA LEU A 94 -0.25 -21.29 8.08
C LEU A 94 1.13 -20.73 8.46
N ASP A 95 1.87 -21.43 9.32
CA ASP A 95 3.17 -20.96 9.79
C ASP A 95 4.25 -21.11 8.73
N GLU A 96 4.21 -22.19 7.93
CA GLU A 96 5.04 -22.35 6.73
C GLU A 96 4.74 -21.27 5.69
N LEU A 97 3.46 -20.93 5.45
CA LEU A 97 3.09 -19.83 4.55
C LEU A 97 3.68 -18.50 5.04
N LYS A 98 3.48 -18.17 6.32
CA LYS A 98 4.03 -16.95 6.91
C LYS A 98 5.54 -16.92 6.76
N LYS A 99 6.22 -18.02 7.10
CA LYS A 99 7.67 -18.09 7.02
C LYS A 99 8.17 -17.88 5.58
N HIS A 100 7.76 -18.73 4.65
CA HIS A 100 8.27 -18.68 3.27
C HIS A 100 7.78 -17.47 2.50
N GLY A 101 6.52 -17.06 2.72
CA GLY A 101 5.95 -15.85 2.12
C GLY A 101 6.69 -14.60 2.57
N ILE A 102 6.91 -14.42 3.87
CA ILE A 102 7.60 -13.23 4.37
C ILE A 102 9.10 -13.25 4.08
N GLU A 103 9.78 -14.39 4.18
CA GLU A 103 11.19 -14.50 3.75
C GLU A 103 11.34 -14.06 2.28
N THR A 104 10.46 -14.57 1.41
CA THR A 104 10.45 -14.19 -0.01
C THR A 104 10.24 -12.68 -0.18
N LEU A 105 9.22 -12.11 0.47
CA LEU A 105 8.93 -10.67 0.38
C LEU A 105 10.07 -9.81 0.93
N HIS A 106 10.64 -10.16 2.08
CA HIS A 106 11.78 -9.46 2.65
C HIS A 106 12.97 -9.44 1.68
N HIS A 107 13.32 -10.58 1.08
CA HIS A 107 14.42 -10.66 0.13
C HIS A 107 14.19 -9.82 -1.13
N LEU A 108 12.96 -9.77 -1.63
CA LEU A 108 12.62 -9.01 -2.83
C LEU A 108 12.55 -7.50 -2.56
N LEU A 109 12.06 -7.10 -1.39
CA LEU A 109 11.72 -5.70 -1.11
C LEU A 109 12.83 -4.92 -0.41
N LYS A 110 13.71 -5.58 0.34
CA LYS A 110 14.71 -4.90 1.18
C LYS A 110 15.57 -3.89 0.41
N PHE A 111 16.21 -4.32 -0.68
CA PHE A 111 17.12 -3.45 -1.44
C PHE A 111 16.37 -2.35 -2.23
N PRO A 112 15.28 -2.65 -2.95
CA PRO A 112 14.45 -1.62 -3.56
C PRO A 112 13.99 -0.55 -2.57
N LEU A 113 13.51 -0.95 -1.38
CA LEU A 113 13.05 0.00 -0.36
C LEU A 113 14.20 0.85 0.18
N GLN A 114 15.36 0.26 0.46
CA GLN A 114 16.55 1.00 0.89
C GLN A 114 16.97 2.09 -0.10
N HIS A 115 16.76 1.87 -1.41
CA HIS A 115 17.11 2.84 -2.44
C HIS A 115 15.99 3.87 -2.70
N ALA A 116 14.74 3.44 -2.64
CA ALA A 116 13.58 4.27 -2.94
C ALA A 116 13.23 5.28 -1.83
N ILE A 117 13.39 4.88 -0.56
CA ILE A 117 12.98 5.71 0.59
C ILE A 117 13.72 7.05 0.66
N PRO A 118 15.06 7.10 0.51
CA PRO A 118 15.77 8.38 0.47
C PRO A 118 15.23 9.30 -0.64
N LYS A 119 14.94 8.75 -1.82
CA LYS A 119 14.37 9.51 -2.94
C LYS A 119 12.96 10.01 -2.69
N LEU A 120 12.13 9.22 -1.99
CA LEU A 120 10.82 9.68 -1.54
C LEU A 120 10.97 10.80 -0.51
N LYS A 121 11.87 10.68 0.46
CA LYS A 121 12.12 11.67 1.52
C LYS A 121 12.65 13.00 1.00
N GLU A 122 13.46 12.98 -0.07
CA GLU A 122 13.92 14.20 -0.75
C GLU A 122 12.75 15.08 -1.24
N ARG A 123 11.60 14.47 -1.55
CA ARG A 123 10.45 15.15 -2.16
C ARG A 123 9.25 15.30 -1.24
N LEU A 124 9.10 14.39 -0.28
CA LEU A 124 7.94 14.31 0.58
C LEU A 124 8.26 14.80 2.00
N VAL A 125 7.94 16.07 2.29
CA VAL A 125 8.23 16.73 3.57
C VAL A 125 7.59 16.03 4.77
N CYS A 126 6.43 15.39 4.58
CA CYS A 126 5.73 14.67 5.64
C CYS A 126 6.28 13.25 5.89
N CYS A 127 7.31 12.79 5.15
CA CYS A 127 7.92 11.48 5.36
C CYS A 127 8.96 11.53 6.50
N LYS A 128 8.50 11.37 7.74
CA LYS A 128 9.37 11.46 8.93
C LYS A 128 9.99 10.12 9.33
N SER A 129 9.26 9.03 9.15
CA SER A 129 9.67 7.69 9.58
C SER A 129 10.66 7.03 8.62
N ASP A 130 11.61 6.26 9.14
CA ASP A 130 12.36 5.28 8.34
C ASP A 130 11.59 3.95 8.33
N LEU A 131 11.55 3.26 7.19
CA LEU A 131 10.93 1.94 7.08
C LEU A 131 11.91 0.86 7.48
N LEU A 132 11.45 -0.04 8.35
CA LEU A 132 12.02 -1.33 8.60
C LEU A 132 11.11 -2.40 7.99
N CYS A 133 11.73 -3.32 7.26
CA CYS A 133 11.11 -4.54 6.78
C CYS A 133 11.79 -5.68 7.53
N ASP A 134 11.08 -6.31 8.46
CA ASP A 134 11.59 -7.45 9.22
C ASP A 134 10.53 -8.53 9.27
N TYR A 135 11.03 -9.76 9.24
CA TYR A 135 10.27 -10.99 9.29
C TYR A 135 9.84 -11.33 10.72
N ARG A 136 10.52 -10.75 11.74
CA ARG A 136 10.08 -10.80 13.13
C ARG A 136 9.38 -9.50 13.44
N ALA A 137 8.05 -9.54 13.61
CA ALA A 137 7.34 -8.40 14.15
C ALA A 137 8.07 -7.96 15.44
N PRO A 138 8.50 -6.68 15.56
CA PRO A 138 9.00 -6.20 16.85
C PRO A 138 7.92 -6.51 17.88
N HIS A 139 8.28 -6.84 19.12
CA HIS A 139 7.32 -7.04 20.21
C HIS A 139 6.35 -5.84 20.25
N THR A 140 5.21 -5.97 19.58
CA THR A 140 4.14 -4.98 19.62
C THR A 140 3.42 -5.22 20.93
N GLN A 141 2.64 -4.24 21.36
CA GLN A 141 1.86 -4.35 22.60
C GLN A 141 0.83 -5.51 22.55
N ALA A 142 0.64 -6.13 21.39
CA ALA A 142 -0.27 -7.24 21.13
C ALA A 142 0.44 -8.33 20.31
N ASP A 143 0.79 -9.47 20.93
CA ASP A 143 1.49 -10.61 20.30
C ASP A 143 0.81 -11.19 19.04
N TRP A 144 -0.44 -10.82 18.80
CA TRP A 144 -1.26 -11.26 17.67
C TRP A 144 -1.29 -10.27 16.49
N LEU A 145 -0.77 -9.05 16.67
CA LEU A 145 -0.68 -8.06 15.62
C LEU A 145 0.50 -8.40 14.71
N TRP A 146 0.19 -8.73 13.46
CA TRP A 146 1.18 -9.09 12.46
C TRP A 146 1.36 -7.93 11.49
N SER A 147 2.60 -7.51 11.31
CA SER A 147 3.01 -6.40 10.45
C SER A 147 4.40 -6.70 9.91
N VAL A 148 4.59 -6.47 8.62
CA VAL A 148 5.87 -6.67 7.92
C VAL A 148 6.62 -5.35 7.74
N PHE A 149 5.87 -4.25 7.76
CA PHE A 149 6.37 -2.91 7.49
C PHE A 149 6.11 -2.03 8.71
N TYR A 150 7.19 -1.63 9.38
CA TYR A 150 7.12 -0.79 10.56
C TYR A 150 8.15 0.32 10.50
N ALA A 151 7.88 1.41 11.21
CA ALA A 151 8.81 2.51 11.33
C ALA A 151 9.92 2.17 12.35
N THR A 152 11.02 2.91 12.32
CA THR A 152 12.10 2.79 13.33
C THR A 152 11.64 3.00 14.77
N ASP A 153 10.57 3.77 14.98
CA ASP A 153 9.89 3.96 16.26
C ASP A 153 8.90 2.82 16.63
N LYS A 154 8.89 1.74 15.84
CA LYS A 154 8.00 0.56 15.94
C LYS A 154 6.53 0.85 15.61
N THR A 155 6.21 1.98 15.00
CA THR A 155 4.86 2.23 14.46
C THR A 155 4.57 1.27 13.31
N ASN A 156 3.39 0.64 13.30
CA ASN A 156 2.98 -0.20 12.17
C ASN A 156 2.63 0.67 10.97
N LEU A 157 3.38 0.52 9.88
CA LEU A 157 3.15 1.28 8.66
C LEU A 157 2.15 0.57 7.75
N VAL A 158 2.20 -0.76 7.69
CA VAL A 158 1.22 -1.59 6.97
C VAL A 158 0.94 -2.84 7.79
N VAL A 159 -0.34 -3.09 8.10
CA VAL A 159 -0.75 -4.28 8.86
C VAL A 159 -1.00 -5.47 7.96
N SER A 160 -0.91 -6.68 8.50
CA SER A 160 -1.15 -7.86 7.69
C SER A 160 -1.85 -8.98 8.45
N CYS A 161 -2.45 -9.89 7.71
CA CYS A 161 -2.83 -11.20 8.22
C CYS A 161 -2.53 -12.27 7.15
N SER A 162 -2.48 -13.53 7.56
CA SER A 162 -2.31 -14.66 6.64
C SER A 162 -3.52 -15.58 6.70
N ARG A 163 -3.84 -16.20 5.57
CA ARG A 163 -4.83 -17.27 5.42
C ARG A 163 -4.35 -18.29 4.41
N LEU A 164 -4.75 -19.55 4.57
CA LEU A 164 -4.55 -20.56 3.54
C LEU A 164 -5.68 -20.46 2.50
N SER A 165 -5.39 -20.75 1.23
CA SER A 165 -6.36 -20.58 0.13
C SER A 165 -7.55 -21.54 0.18
N ASN A 166 -7.49 -22.59 0.99
CA ASN A 166 -8.64 -23.43 1.31
C ASN A 166 -9.57 -22.82 2.39
N THR A 167 -9.12 -21.77 3.08
CA THR A 167 -9.88 -21.06 4.14
C THR A 167 -10.36 -19.68 3.73
N PHE A 168 -9.65 -19.01 2.82
CA PHE A 168 -9.95 -17.68 2.34
C PHE A 168 -9.34 -17.46 0.96
N THR A 169 -10.12 -16.87 0.07
CA THR A 169 -9.70 -16.33 -1.22
C THR A 169 -10.37 -14.97 -1.46
N SER A 170 -9.85 -14.19 -2.39
CA SER A 170 -10.45 -12.94 -2.84
C SER A 170 -11.86 -13.14 -3.43
N GLU A 171 -12.14 -14.33 -3.98
CA GLU A 171 -13.48 -14.72 -4.41
C GLU A 171 -14.49 -14.70 -3.25
N ASP A 172 -14.06 -15.02 -2.04
CA ASP A 172 -14.92 -14.96 -0.85
C ASP A 172 -15.28 -13.51 -0.49
N LEU A 173 -14.41 -12.54 -0.79
CA LEU A 173 -14.70 -11.11 -0.66
C LEU A 173 -15.70 -10.66 -1.73
N ARG A 174 -15.50 -11.07 -2.98
CA ARG A 174 -16.42 -10.78 -4.09
C ARG A 174 -17.83 -11.30 -3.82
N LEU A 175 -17.92 -12.50 -3.24
CA LEU A 175 -19.18 -13.14 -2.85
C LEU A 175 -19.68 -12.70 -1.47
N LYS A 176 -19.02 -11.74 -0.80
CA LYS A 176 -19.38 -11.19 0.51
C LYS A 176 -19.60 -12.28 1.59
N LYS A 177 -18.79 -13.36 1.58
CA LYS A 177 -18.94 -14.47 2.54
C LYS A 177 -18.60 -14.03 3.96
N LEU A 178 -19.29 -14.60 4.95
CA LEU A 178 -19.13 -14.25 6.36
C LEU A 178 -17.68 -14.42 6.88
N ASN A 179 -16.99 -15.49 6.48
CA ASN A 179 -15.58 -15.74 6.86
C ASN A 179 -14.61 -14.69 6.29
N ALA A 180 -14.92 -14.15 5.11
CA ALA A 180 -14.14 -13.07 4.52
C ALA A 180 -14.35 -11.78 5.32
N MET A 181 -15.59 -11.48 5.72
CA MET A 181 -15.91 -10.33 6.57
C MET A 181 -15.22 -10.40 7.93
N TYR A 182 -15.17 -11.58 8.56
CA TYR A 182 -14.33 -11.77 9.74
C TYR A 182 -12.89 -11.36 9.46
N THR A 183 -12.27 -11.92 8.42
CA THR A 183 -10.87 -11.58 8.09
C THR A 183 -10.64 -10.07 7.90
N LEU A 184 -11.60 -9.37 7.27
CA LEU A 184 -11.53 -7.91 7.16
C LEU A 184 -11.67 -7.20 8.51
N ARG A 185 -12.58 -7.63 9.38
CA ARG A 185 -12.76 -7.06 10.72
C ARG A 185 -11.52 -7.26 11.61
N GLN A 186 -10.84 -8.40 11.49
CA GLN A 186 -9.53 -8.62 12.12
C GLN A 186 -8.53 -7.58 11.63
N LEU A 187 -8.39 -7.45 10.30
CA LEU A 187 -7.40 -6.55 9.71
C LEU A 187 -7.73 -5.07 9.95
N ALA A 188 -9.01 -4.69 10.02
CA ALA A 188 -9.46 -3.37 10.43
C ALA A 188 -9.07 -3.07 11.89
N THR A 189 -9.23 -4.04 12.79
CA THR A 189 -8.77 -3.93 14.18
C THR A 189 -7.26 -3.67 14.21
N TYR A 190 -6.51 -4.36 13.36
CA TYR A 190 -5.05 -4.20 13.28
C TYR A 190 -4.69 -2.81 12.78
N ALA A 191 -5.39 -2.34 11.74
CA ALA A 191 -5.23 -1.04 11.12
C ALA A 191 -5.47 0.10 12.13
N VAL A 192 -6.52 0.01 12.94
CA VAL A 192 -6.85 0.99 13.99
C VAL A 192 -5.75 1.03 15.06
N ILE A 193 -5.32 -0.13 15.56
CA ILE A 193 -4.22 -0.22 16.55
C ILE A 193 -2.91 0.32 15.97
N GLY A 194 -2.61 -0.04 14.72
CA GLY A 194 -1.43 0.38 13.98
C GLY A 194 -1.48 1.83 13.51
N LYS A 195 -2.61 2.53 13.66
CA LYS A 195 -2.83 3.89 13.14
C LYS A 195 -2.49 4.04 11.65
N THR A 196 -2.74 2.98 10.88
CA THR A 196 -2.52 2.93 9.44
C THR A 196 -3.79 2.50 8.74
N ARG A 197 -4.02 3.01 7.54
CA ARG A 197 -5.13 2.58 6.68
C ARG A 197 -4.75 1.46 5.73
N TYR A 198 -3.49 1.05 5.68
CA TYR A 198 -3.00 0.08 4.72
C TYR A 198 -2.81 -1.28 5.35
N GLY A 199 -3.24 -2.31 4.63
CA GLY A 199 -2.88 -3.66 4.98
C GLY A 199 -2.89 -4.62 3.82
N PHE A 200 -2.57 -5.88 4.11
CA PHE A 200 -2.72 -6.95 3.14
C PHE A 200 -3.03 -8.30 3.79
N ILE A 201 -3.60 -9.21 2.99
CA ILE A 201 -3.87 -10.60 3.35
C ILE A 201 -2.96 -11.48 2.49
N LEU A 202 -2.07 -12.23 3.13
CA LEU A 202 -1.19 -13.19 2.48
C LEU A 202 -1.88 -14.55 2.35
N THR A 203 -1.90 -15.11 1.14
CA THR A 203 -2.29 -16.50 0.87
C THR A 203 -1.26 -17.21 -0.01
N ASP A 204 -1.38 -18.52 -0.19
CA ASP A 204 -0.58 -19.29 -1.14
C ASP A 204 -0.92 -19.01 -2.62
N LYS A 205 -2.09 -18.43 -2.92
CA LYS A 205 -2.50 -18.13 -4.32
C LYS A 205 -2.30 -16.68 -4.73
N GLU A 206 -2.51 -15.77 -3.79
CA GLU A 206 -2.57 -14.33 -4.02
C GLU A 206 -2.23 -13.54 -2.77
N VAL A 207 -1.92 -12.25 -2.97
CA VAL A 207 -1.93 -11.24 -1.92
C VAL A 207 -3.08 -10.29 -2.17
N VAL A 208 -3.94 -10.10 -1.16
CA VAL A 208 -5.03 -9.13 -1.21
C VAL A 208 -4.58 -7.85 -0.52
N ILE A 209 -4.41 -6.78 -1.29
CA ILE A 209 -4.12 -5.44 -0.77
C ILE A 209 -5.43 -4.83 -0.28
N VAL A 210 -5.40 -4.19 0.89
CA VAL A 210 -6.56 -3.52 1.47
C VAL A 210 -6.26 -2.09 1.90
N ARG A 211 -7.30 -1.26 1.82
CA ARG A 211 -7.31 0.11 2.30
C ARG A 211 -8.57 0.36 3.13
N PHE A 212 -8.37 0.89 4.34
CA PHE A 212 -9.45 1.27 5.25
C PHE A 212 -9.80 2.76 5.14
N HIS A 213 -11.04 3.08 5.47
CA HIS A 213 -11.50 4.43 5.76
C HIS A 213 -12.61 4.38 6.79
N VAL A 214 -12.88 5.51 7.44
CA VAL A 214 -13.99 5.63 8.38
C VAL A 214 -15.29 5.88 7.62
N VAL A 215 -16.30 5.06 7.91
CA VAL A 215 -17.70 5.27 7.47
C VAL A 215 -18.44 6.07 8.54
N SER A 216 -18.36 5.63 9.81
CA SER A 216 -18.92 6.34 10.95
C SER A 216 -17.95 6.32 12.14
N ARG A 217 -17.59 7.51 12.63
CA ARG A 217 -16.73 7.67 13.83
C ARG A 217 -17.45 7.32 15.12
N GLU A 218 -18.77 7.46 15.16
CA GLU A 218 -19.59 7.22 16.35
C GLU A 218 -19.73 5.72 16.66
N VAL A 219 -19.64 4.88 15.62
CA VAL A 219 -19.96 3.45 15.69
C VAL A 219 -18.72 2.56 15.43
N GLU A 220 -17.53 3.16 15.30
CA GLU A 220 -16.28 2.48 14.91
C GLU A 220 -16.48 1.57 13.68
N GLU A 221 -17.08 2.16 12.65
CA GLU A 221 -17.45 1.48 11.41
C GLU A 221 -16.50 1.87 10.28
N TYR A 222 -15.97 0.85 9.61
CA TYR A 222 -14.93 1.01 8.60
C TYR A 222 -15.33 0.34 7.30
N GLY A 223 -15.08 1.04 6.21
CA GLY A 223 -15.19 0.49 4.87
C GLY A 223 -13.84 0.08 4.32
N VAL A 224 -13.84 -0.94 3.48
CA VAL A 224 -12.65 -1.61 2.94
C VAL A 224 -12.64 -1.64 1.42
N GLY A 225 -11.65 -0.96 0.84
CA GLY A 225 -11.28 -1.15 -0.56
C GLY A 225 -10.26 -2.28 -0.66
N TRP A 226 -10.44 -3.21 -1.60
CA TRP A 226 -9.52 -4.34 -1.78
C TRP A 226 -9.17 -4.63 -3.24
N VAL A 227 -7.98 -5.17 -3.47
CA VAL A 227 -7.56 -5.71 -4.77
C VAL A 227 -6.71 -6.95 -4.54
N ALA A 228 -6.94 -7.99 -5.35
CA ALA A 228 -6.22 -9.25 -5.25
C ALA A 228 -5.20 -9.40 -6.36
N ILE A 229 -4.00 -9.84 -6.00
CA ILE A 229 -2.86 -9.91 -6.91
C ILE A 229 -2.29 -11.32 -6.82
N PRO A 230 -2.51 -12.16 -7.84
CA PRO A 230 -2.01 -13.53 -7.86
C PRO A 230 -0.47 -13.59 -7.87
N TRP A 231 0.10 -14.60 -7.21
CA TRP A 231 1.55 -14.84 -7.22
C TRP A 231 2.12 -15.15 -8.61
N LYS A 232 1.28 -15.67 -9.51
CA LYS A 232 1.64 -16.01 -10.88
C LYS A 232 1.84 -14.79 -11.79
N GLU A 233 1.40 -13.60 -11.38
CA GLU A 233 1.54 -12.40 -12.19
C GLU A 233 3.01 -11.99 -12.28
N THR A 234 3.51 -11.85 -13.51
CA THR A 234 4.90 -11.50 -13.81
C THR A 234 4.97 -10.65 -15.07
N GLY A 235 6.02 -9.83 -15.18
CA GLY A 235 6.31 -9.04 -16.37
C GLY A 235 6.16 -7.54 -16.16
N PRO A 236 6.86 -6.73 -16.97
CA PRO A 236 7.05 -5.30 -16.73
C PRO A 236 5.77 -4.46 -16.87
N CYS A 237 4.73 -4.98 -17.51
CA CYS A 237 3.45 -4.30 -17.73
C CYS A 237 2.34 -4.80 -16.79
N THR A 238 2.68 -5.57 -15.75
CA THR A 238 1.72 -6.18 -14.84
C THR A 238 2.00 -5.76 -13.40
N LEU A 239 0.95 -5.52 -12.62
CA LEU A 239 1.09 -5.30 -11.18
C LEU A 239 1.35 -6.65 -10.49
N THR A 240 2.59 -6.89 -10.09
CA THR A 240 3.00 -8.09 -9.35
C THR A 240 2.89 -7.91 -7.85
N VAL A 241 2.87 -9.01 -7.09
CA VAL A 241 2.82 -8.97 -5.61
C VAL A 241 3.95 -8.13 -5.00
N PRO A 242 5.25 -8.30 -5.39
CA PRO A 242 6.31 -7.48 -4.83
C PRO A 242 6.14 -6.00 -5.17
N LEU A 243 5.79 -5.66 -6.41
CA LEU A 243 5.60 -4.25 -6.81
C LEU A 243 4.43 -3.60 -6.06
N ALA A 244 3.35 -4.35 -5.83
CA ALA A 244 2.21 -3.88 -5.07
C ALA A 244 2.55 -3.60 -3.60
N LEU A 245 3.23 -4.53 -2.93
CA LEU A 245 3.64 -4.35 -1.53
C LEU A 245 4.71 -3.28 -1.37
N PHE A 246 5.63 -3.17 -2.34
CA PHE A 246 6.57 -2.05 -2.43
C PHE A 246 5.83 -0.71 -2.49
N SER A 247 4.84 -0.59 -3.38
CA SER A 247 4.04 0.62 -3.52
C SER A 247 3.23 0.93 -2.27
N LEU A 248 2.63 -0.08 -1.65
CA LEU A 248 1.90 0.05 -0.40
C LEU A 248 2.80 0.55 0.74
N ALA A 249 4.05 0.08 0.80
CA ALA A 249 5.04 0.56 1.74
C ALA A 249 5.40 2.04 1.49
N LEU A 250 5.62 2.46 0.24
CA LEU A 250 5.86 3.88 -0.09
C LEU A 250 4.66 4.76 0.30
N MET A 251 3.43 4.31 0.04
CA MET A 251 2.21 5.01 0.43
C MET A 251 2.08 5.15 1.95
N SER A 252 2.51 4.14 2.70
CA SER A 252 2.47 4.17 4.16
C SER A 252 3.49 5.12 4.81
N LEU A 253 4.52 5.54 4.07
CA LEU A 253 5.52 6.49 4.56
C LEU A 253 5.07 7.96 4.46
N ASN A 254 3.96 8.22 3.77
CA ASN A 254 3.35 9.52 3.71
C ASN A 254 2.45 9.73 4.95
N ASP A 255 2.94 10.48 5.95
CA ASP A 255 2.19 10.70 7.20
C ASP A 255 0.83 11.38 6.97
N ASP A 256 0.72 12.26 5.96
CA ASP A 256 -0.53 12.93 5.62
C ASP A 256 -1.57 11.97 5.00
N HIS A 257 -1.10 10.81 4.50
CA HIS A 257 -1.94 9.83 3.80
C HIS A 257 -2.06 8.48 4.51
N ARG A 258 -1.19 8.17 5.49
CA ARG A 258 -1.16 6.89 6.21
C ARG A 258 -2.38 6.70 7.11
N HIS A 259 -2.87 7.76 7.74
CA HIS A 259 -3.90 7.65 8.76
C HIS A 259 -5.26 7.22 8.20
N ILE A 260 -6.05 6.51 9.01
CA ILE A 260 -7.44 6.21 8.66
C ILE A 260 -8.24 7.50 8.77
N VAL A 261 -8.82 7.93 7.66
CA VAL A 261 -9.62 9.16 7.55
C VAL A 261 -11.00 8.85 6.99
N VAL A 262 -11.89 9.84 6.98
CA VAL A 262 -13.22 9.71 6.37
C VAL A 262 -13.05 9.59 4.84
N GLY A 263 -13.92 8.84 4.16
CA GLY A 263 -13.72 8.45 2.76
C GLY A 263 -13.52 9.61 1.79
N ASP A 264 -14.20 10.73 2.01
CA ASP A 264 -14.14 11.97 1.24
C ASP A 264 -12.84 12.78 1.45
N GLN A 265 -12.06 12.45 2.48
CA GLN A 265 -10.81 13.14 2.82
C GLN A 265 -9.58 12.55 2.11
N THR A 266 -9.76 11.66 1.13
CA THR A 266 -8.65 10.98 0.45
C THR A 266 -8.67 11.24 -1.04
N LEU A 267 -7.55 11.77 -1.54
CA LEU A 267 -7.37 11.96 -2.97
C LEU A 267 -7.17 10.60 -3.68
N PRO A 268 -7.66 10.44 -4.92
CA PRO A 268 -7.31 9.32 -5.81
C PRO A 268 -5.81 9.12 -5.93
N LEU A 269 -5.36 7.89 -6.20
CA LEU A 269 -3.92 7.59 -6.22
C LEU A 269 -3.15 8.30 -7.31
N ASP A 270 -3.82 8.68 -8.39
CA ASP A 270 -3.28 9.37 -9.55
C ASP A 270 -3.52 10.90 -9.50
N ALA A 271 -3.92 11.42 -8.35
CA ALA A 271 -4.25 12.82 -8.20
C ALA A 271 -3.01 13.74 -8.21
N TRP A 272 -3.08 14.79 -9.01
CA TRP A 272 -2.11 15.88 -9.02
C TRP A 272 -2.74 17.14 -8.45
N VAL A 273 -1.96 17.90 -7.67
CA VAL A 273 -2.43 19.15 -7.07
C VAL A 273 -1.71 20.31 -7.73
N ARG A 274 -2.47 21.28 -8.21
CA ARG A 274 -1.91 22.51 -8.79
C ARG A 274 -1.30 23.38 -7.70
N GLU A 275 -0.03 23.74 -7.86
CA GLU A 275 0.65 24.66 -6.95
C GLU A 275 0.10 26.09 -7.14
N LYS A 276 -0.25 26.75 -6.02
CA LYS A 276 -0.69 28.15 -6.04
C LYS A 276 0.53 29.05 -6.20
N HIS A 277 0.78 29.55 -7.41
CA HIS A 277 1.85 30.54 -7.62
C HIS A 277 1.38 31.98 -7.48
N SER A 278 2.26 32.80 -6.89
CA SER A 278 2.31 34.26 -6.95
C SER A 278 2.35 34.71 -8.42
N ALA A 279 1.55 35.72 -8.79
CA ALA A 279 1.23 36.14 -10.15
C ALA A 279 2.40 36.58 -11.09
N ARG A 280 3.66 36.28 -10.80
CA ARG A 280 4.84 36.83 -11.49
C ARG A 280 5.50 35.94 -12.55
N GLU A 281 5.27 34.63 -12.58
CA GLU A 281 6.02 33.73 -13.48
C GLU A 281 5.19 32.96 -14.51
N GLY A 282 3.85 33.01 -14.45
CA GLY A 282 2.96 32.46 -15.49
C GLY A 282 3.00 30.93 -15.71
N LYS A 283 4.03 30.22 -15.23
CA LYS A 283 4.13 28.76 -15.31
C LYS A 283 3.29 28.10 -14.25
N VAL A 284 2.46 27.16 -14.69
CA VAL A 284 1.70 26.29 -13.79
C VAL A 284 2.56 25.08 -13.47
N ARG A 285 2.67 24.75 -12.19
CA ARG A 285 3.34 23.56 -11.72
C ARG A 285 2.35 22.71 -10.92
N PHE A 286 2.50 21.40 -11.03
CA PHE A 286 1.71 20.41 -10.34
C PHE A 286 2.60 19.58 -9.45
N TYR A 287 2.06 19.13 -8.31
CA TYR A 287 2.73 18.14 -7.47
C TYR A 287 1.84 16.94 -7.21
N HIS A 288 2.43 15.74 -7.20
CA HIS A 288 1.72 14.50 -6.90
C HIS A 288 1.59 14.32 -5.39
N HIS A 289 0.37 14.12 -4.87
CA HIS A 289 0.12 14.12 -3.41
C HIS A 289 0.78 12.95 -2.67
N LEU A 290 0.96 11.80 -3.33
CA LEU A 290 1.57 10.62 -2.72
C LEU A 290 3.10 10.68 -2.64
N SER A 291 3.75 11.27 -3.65
CA SER A 291 5.19 11.14 -3.87
C SER A 291 5.94 12.47 -3.78
N GLY A 292 5.23 13.59 -3.77
CA GLY A 292 5.83 14.93 -3.80
C GLY A 292 6.51 15.26 -5.14
N GLN A 293 6.34 14.44 -6.18
CA GLN A 293 6.91 14.73 -7.49
C GLN A 293 6.28 15.98 -8.09
N TYR A 294 7.10 16.88 -8.62
CA TYR A 294 6.64 18.04 -9.38
C TYR A 294 6.70 17.78 -10.89
N MET A 295 5.74 18.33 -11.64
CA MET A 295 5.72 18.37 -13.09
C MET A 295 5.13 19.70 -13.59
N ASP A 296 5.63 20.19 -14.72
CA ASP A 296 5.10 21.39 -15.38
C ASP A 296 3.94 21.04 -16.34
N GLU A 297 3.90 19.78 -16.82
CA GLU A 297 2.85 19.23 -17.68
C GLU A 297 2.35 17.90 -17.09
N LEU A 298 1.03 17.68 -17.12
CA LEU A 298 0.42 16.48 -16.56
C LEU A 298 0.23 15.39 -17.62
N PRO A 299 0.46 14.10 -17.27
CA PRO A 299 0.14 13.00 -18.17
C PRO A 299 -1.36 12.96 -18.51
N GLU A 300 -1.70 12.40 -19.67
CA GLU A 300 -3.09 12.25 -20.08
C GLU A 300 -3.88 11.34 -19.12
N GLY A 301 -5.16 11.64 -18.90
CA GLY A 301 -6.07 10.81 -18.11
C GLY A 301 -5.90 10.89 -16.59
N VAL A 302 -4.96 11.70 -16.09
CA VAL A 302 -4.79 11.90 -14.65
C VAL A 302 -5.83 12.86 -14.08
N HIS A 303 -6.21 12.61 -12.82
CA HIS A 303 -7.01 13.55 -12.05
C HIS A 303 -6.14 14.72 -11.58
N PHE A 304 -6.64 15.95 -11.71
CA PHE A 304 -6.01 17.10 -11.06
C PHE A 304 -6.98 17.91 -10.21
N TYR A 305 -6.41 18.53 -9.17
CA TYR A 305 -7.12 19.27 -8.15
C TYR A 305 -6.63 20.71 -8.09
N TRP A 306 -7.58 21.64 -8.00
CA TRP A 306 -7.31 23.03 -7.68
C TRP A 306 -8.41 23.59 -6.76
N GLU A 307 -8.01 24.41 -5.80
CA GLU A 307 -8.98 25.09 -4.93
C GLU A 307 -9.66 26.24 -5.68
N ARG A 308 -10.98 26.15 -5.82
CA ARG A 308 -11.79 27.28 -6.28
C ARG A 308 -11.87 28.29 -5.14
N LYS A 309 -11.49 29.55 -5.38
CA LYS A 309 -11.87 30.64 -4.47
C LYS A 309 -13.39 30.73 -4.50
N GLU A 310 -14.09 30.21 -3.50
CA GLU A 310 -15.37 30.81 -3.15
C GLU A 310 -15.06 32.24 -2.71
N LYS A 311 -15.64 33.21 -3.42
CA LYS A 311 -15.72 34.58 -2.90
C LYS A 311 -16.56 34.49 -1.63
N ARG A 312 -15.92 34.33 -0.47
CA ARG A 312 -16.55 34.73 0.79
C ARG A 312 -16.85 36.22 0.61
N ALA A 313 -18.14 36.56 0.56
CA ALA A 313 -18.56 37.93 0.74
C ALA A 313 -18.01 38.36 2.10
N CYS A 314 -17.02 39.26 2.09
CA CYS A 314 -16.48 39.86 3.31
C CYS A 314 -17.61 40.62 4.00
N CYS A 315 -18.13 40.05 5.08
CA CYS A 315 -18.48 40.87 6.24
C CYS A 315 -17.25 40.79 7.15
N VAL A 316 -16.60 41.94 7.26
CA VAL A 316 -15.43 42.16 8.11
C VAL A 316 -15.90 42.01 9.55
N ASP A 317 -15.18 41.24 10.35
CA ASP A 317 -14.82 41.66 11.69
C ASP A 317 -13.38 41.24 11.94
N ALA A 318 -12.59 42.22 12.38
CA ALA A 318 -11.17 42.12 12.63
C ALA A 318 -10.89 41.36 13.94
N ASP A 319 -9.66 40.86 14.03
CA ASP A 319 -9.01 40.20 15.17
C ASP A 319 -9.09 38.68 15.17
N ASP A 320 -8.07 38.04 14.56
CA ASP A 320 -7.10 37.28 15.35
C ASP A 320 -5.87 36.92 14.51
N ALA A 321 -4.78 37.66 14.71
CA ALA A 321 -3.48 37.36 14.13
C ALA A 321 -2.68 36.49 15.11
N ARG A 322 -2.78 35.16 14.97
CA ARG A 322 -1.75 34.14 15.28
C ARG A 322 -2.39 32.75 15.34
N SER A 323 -2.25 31.97 14.27
CA SER A 323 -2.47 30.52 14.36
C SER A 323 -1.76 29.78 13.23
N ASN A 324 -1.15 28.67 13.62
CA ASN A 324 -0.17 27.87 12.92
C ASN A 324 -0.65 27.30 11.57
N PHE A 325 0.30 27.13 10.65
CA PHE A 325 0.17 26.35 9.42
C PHE A 325 -0.16 24.87 9.72
N HIS A 326 -1.43 24.59 9.98
CA HIS A 326 -2.01 23.27 9.75
C HIS A 326 -2.73 23.34 8.40
N ARG A 327 -2.14 22.74 7.35
CA ARG A 327 -2.86 22.48 6.10
C ARG A 327 -3.84 21.33 6.36
N ASP A 328 -4.97 21.67 6.95
CA ASP A 328 -6.16 20.83 6.82
C ASP A 328 -6.60 20.89 5.35
N PHE A 329 -6.56 19.76 4.65
CA PHE A 329 -7.24 19.59 3.36
C PHE A 329 -8.78 19.58 3.60
N ARG A 330 -9.32 20.71 4.03
CA ARG A 330 -10.75 21.01 4.11
C ARG A 330 -11.15 21.91 2.94
N GLY A 331 -10.78 21.51 1.73
CA GLY A 331 -11.11 22.23 0.51
C GLY A 331 -12.20 21.50 -0.28
N HIS A 332 -13.34 22.15 -0.48
CA HIS A 332 -14.29 21.80 -1.54
C HIS A 332 -13.64 22.08 -2.92
N GLY A 333 -12.66 21.25 -3.30
CA GLY A 333 -12.00 21.31 -4.61
C GLY A 333 -12.84 20.63 -5.68
N ARG A 334 -12.77 21.12 -6.93
CA ARG A 334 -13.35 20.42 -8.07
C ARG A 334 -12.28 19.49 -8.65
N MET A 335 -12.62 18.22 -8.82
CA MET A 335 -11.76 17.26 -9.51
C MET A 335 -12.07 17.34 -11.01
N GLU A 336 -11.03 17.55 -11.81
CA GLU A 336 -11.12 17.54 -13.28
C GLU A 336 -10.18 16.45 -13.82
N VAL A 337 -10.58 15.85 -14.94
CA VAL A 337 -9.79 14.83 -15.66
C VAL A 337 -9.28 15.46 -16.94
N ILE A 338 -7.97 15.36 -17.19
CA ILE A 338 -7.40 15.83 -18.45
C ILE A 338 -7.86 14.90 -19.57
N ARG A 339 -8.55 15.47 -20.56
CA ARG A 339 -8.97 14.80 -21.79
C ARG A 339 -8.05 15.27 -22.91
N ALA A 340 -7.62 14.37 -23.80
CA ALA A 340 -7.02 14.77 -25.06
C ALA A 340 -8.04 15.59 -25.88
N GLU A 341 -7.54 16.67 -26.50
CA GLU A 341 -8.28 17.49 -27.46
C GLU A 341 -8.38 16.82 -28.84
#